data_AF-A0A966RBC4-F1
#
_entry.id   AF-A0A966RBC4-F1
#
_cell.length_a   1.000
_cell.length_b   1.000
_cell.length_c   1.000
_cell.angle_alpha   90.00
_cell.angle_beta   90.00
_cell.angle_gamma   90.00
#
_symmetry.space_group_name_H-M   'P 1'
#
loop_
_entity.id
_entity.type
_entity.pdbx_description
1 polymer ?
#
loop_
_entity_poly.entity_id
_entity_poly.type
_entity_poly.pdbx_seq_one_letter_code
_entity_poly.pdbx_strand_id
1 'polypeptide(L)' 'MKKRHGPNESDVGYAIHEVYYDSDGNPTSCTVREMEPWGETLEELENDMKMFAAALQKPVLIFEEIGAKFNEDLIG' A
#
# COMPACT_ATOMS: atom_id res chain seq x y z
N MET A 1 14.45 -18.02 -10.49
CA MET A 1 13.20 -18.79 -10.37
C MET A 1 12.14 -17.90 -9.72
N LYS A 2 11.17 -17.37 -10.48
CA LYS A 2 9.97 -16.74 -9.88
C LYS A 2 8.99 -17.87 -9.60
N LYS A 3 8.77 -18.22 -8.32
CA LYS A 3 7.65 -19.09 -7.97
C LYS A 3 6.38 -18.28 -8.21
N ARG A 4 5.62 -18.63 -9.24
CA ARG A 4 4.24 -18.18 -9.40
C ARG A 4 3.44 -18.87 -8.31
N HIS A 5 2.91 -18.13 -7.35
CA HIS A 5 1.92 -18.65 -6.42
C HIS A 5 0.72 -19.13 -7.24
N GLY A 6 0.30 -20.37 -6.99
CA GLY A 6 -0.77 -21.03 -7.74
C GLY A 6 -2.15 -20.46 -7.38
N PRO A 7 -3.18 -20.69 -8.21
CA PRO A 7 -4.46 -19.98 -8.18
C PRO A 7 -5.41 -20.36 -7.02
N ASN A 8 -4.96 -21.05 -5.98
CA ASN A 8 -5.83 -21.73 -5.00
C ASN A 8 -5.44 -21.55 -3.51
N GLU A 9 -4.55 -20.63 -3.16
CA GLU A 9 -4.45 -20.13 -1.79
C GLU A 9 -5.24 -18.81 -1.74
N SER A 10 -6.14 -18.65 -0.78
CA SER A 10 -6.69 -17.32 -0.49
C SER A 10 -5.52 -16.36 -0.34
N ASP A 11 -5.44 -15.33 -1.18
CA ASP A 11 -4.34 -14.34 -1.24
C ASP A 11 -4.28 -13.49 0.04
N VAL A 12 -4.01 -14.12 1.18
CA VAL A 12 -3.82 -13.46 2.46
C VAL A 12 -2.34 -13.16 2.59
N GLY A 13 -1.97 -11.92 2.30
CA GLY A 13 -0.59 -11.46 2.33
C GLY A 13 -0.48 -9.98 2.72
N TYR A 14 0.75 -9.53 2.91
CA TYR A 14 1.08 -8.12 3.10
C TYR A 14 1.69 -7.57 1.82
N ALA A 15 1.26 -6.37 1.45
CA ALA A 15 1.83 -5.61 0.35
C ALA A 15 1.98 -4.14 0.77
N ILE A 16 2.90 -3.42 0.13
CA ILE A 16 3.07 -1.98 0.34
C ILE A 16 2.28 -1.26 -0.74
N HIS A 17 1.37 -0.38 -0.33
CA HIS A 17 0.61 0.52 -1.18
C HIS A 17 0.96 1.96 -0.84
N GLU A 18 0.85 2.87 -1.80
CA GLU A 18 0.87 4.29 -1.50
C GLU A 18 -0.49 4.68 -0.93
N VAL A 19 -0.51 5.33 0.24
CA VAL A 19 -1.73 5.69 0.97
C VAL A 19 -1.79 7.20 1.13
N TYR A 20 -2.94 7.77 0.79
CA TYR A 20 -3.23 9.19 0.93
C TYR A 20 -4.05 9.41 2.20
N TYR A 21 -3.71 10.46 2.94
CA TYR A 21 -4.34 10.79 4.22
C TYR A 21 -4.96 12.19 4.17
N ASP A 22 -6.04 12.39 4.91
CA ASP A 22 -6.61 13.72 5.13
C ASP A 22 -5.83 14.52 6.18
N SER A 23 -6.31 15.74 6.50
CA SER A 23 -5.70 16.61 7.51
C SER A 23 -5.77 16.05 8.94
N ASP A 24 -6.68 15.12 9.20
CA ASP A 24 -6.88 14.49 10.51
C ASP A 24 -6.09 13.17 10.62
N GLY A 25 -5.40 12.78 9.55
CA GLY A 25 -4.60 11.57 9.48
C GLY A 25 -5.38 10.29 9.16
N ASN A 26 -6.61 10.39 8.65
CA ASN A 26 -7.37 9.23 8.21
C ASN A 26 -6.98 8.84 6.76
N PRO A 27 -6.80 7.53 6.47
CA PRO A 27 -6.52 7.08 5.12
C PRO A 27 -7.76 7.24 4.23
N THR A 28 -7.63 8.02 3.17
CA THR A 28 -8.73 8.37 2.25
C THR A 28 -8.73 7.53 0.99
N SER A 29 -7.55 7.12 0.51
CA SER A 29 -7.39 6.30 -0.69
C SER A 29 -6.01 5.63 -0.71
N CYS A 30 -5.84 4.64 -1.58
CA CYS A 30 -4.54 4.02 -1.85
C CYS A 30 -4.41 3.53 -3.30
N THR A 31 -3.20 3.15 -3.70
CA THR A 31 -2.96 2.53 -5.02
C THR A 31 -3.66 1.18 -5.13
N VAL A 32 -4.28 0.89 -6.29
CA VAL A 32 -4.96 -0.41 -6.52
C VAL A 32 -3.99 -1.57 -6.55
N ARG A 33 -2.79 -1.36 -7.09
CA ARG A 33 -1.72 -2.36 -7.11
C ARG A 33 -0.69 -2.06 -6.03
N GLU A 34 -0.05 -3.11 -5.57
CA GLU A 34 1.15 -3.02 -4.74
C GLU A 34 2.24 -2.24 -5.47
N MET A 35 3.01 -1.48 -4.71
CA MET A 35 4.14 -0.72 -5.21
C MET A 35 5.38 -1.62 -5.31
N GLU A 36 6.24 -1.32 -6.27
CA GLU A 36 7.58 -1.92 -6.39
C GLU A 36 8.64 -0.81 -6.30
N PRO A 37 9.81 -1.07 -5.69
CA PRO A 37 10.89 -0.09 -5.63
C PRO A 37 11.40 0.28 -7.04
N TRP A 38 11.62 1.56 -7.28
CA TRP A 38 12.05 2.07 -8.60
C TRP A 38 12.95 3.30 -8.51
N GLY A 39 13.79 3.50 -9.53
CA GLY A 39 14.61 4.71 -9.70
C GLY A 39 15.29 4.74 -11.08
N GLU A 40 15.57 5.94 -11.60
CA GLU A 40 16.35 6.14 -12.83
C GLU A 40 17.85 5.96 -12.58
N THR A 41 18.27 6.16 -11.33
CA THR A 41 19.64 5.94 -10.86
C THR A 41 19.70 4.90 -9.72
N LEU A 42 20.90 4.36 -9.47
CA LEU A 42 21.11 3.44 -8.35
C LEU A 42 20.82 4.10 -6.99
N GLU A 43 21.15 5.39 -6.86
CA GLU A 43 20.90 6.16 -5.64
C GLU A 43 19.40 6.33 -5.39
N GLU A 44 18.62 6.63 -6.43
CA GLU A 44 17.16 6.72 -6.33
C GLU A 44 16.53 5.38 -5.94
N LEU A 45 16.94 4.27 -6.58
CA LEU A 45 16.46 2.94 -6.24
C LEU A 45 16.81 2.56 -4.79
N GLU A 46 18.03 2.89 -4.33
CA GLU A 46 18.43 2.64 -2.95
C GLU A 46 17.60 3.47 -1.95
N ASN A 47 17.32 4.73 -2.28
CA ASN A 47 16.47 5.58 -1.46
C ASN A 47 15.03 5.06 -1.41
N ASP A 48 14.49 4.57 -2.53
CA ASP A 48 13.15 4.01 -2.56
C ASP A 48 13.06 2.69 -1.77
N MET A 49 14.07 1.82 -1.88
CA MET A 49 14.20 0.63 -1.03
C MET A 49 14.21 0.96 0.47
N LYS A 50 14.88 2.05 0.89
CA LYS A 50 14.86 2.52 2.28
C LYS A 50 13.46 2.98 2.70
N MET A 51 12.72 3.66 1.82
CA MET A 51 11.34 4.07 2.07
C MET A 51 10.42 2.86 2.27
N PHE A 52 10.55 1.83 1.43
CA PHE A 52 9.83 0.56 1.59
C PHE A 52 10.18 -0.13 2.91
N ALA A 53 11.46 -0.18 3.29
CA ALA A 53 11.86 -0.74 4.57
C ALA A 53 11.28 0.05 5.76
N ALA A 54 11.21 1.38 5.65
CA ALA A 54 10.62 2.24 6.67
C ALA A 54 9.09 2.03 6.80
N ALA A 55 8.39 1.66 5.73
CA ALA A 55 6.96 1.36 5.77
C ALA A 55 6.63 0.17 6.70
N LEU A 56 7.56 -0.77 6.89
CA LEU A 56 7.40 -1.89 7.82
C LEU A 56 7.32 -1.47 9.30
N GLN A 57 7.65 -0.21 9.61
CA GLN A 57 7.52 0.37 10.95
C GLN A 57 6.22 1.14 11.15
N LYS A 58 5.37 1.24 10.11
CA LYS A 58 4.06 1.89 10.19
C LYS A 58 2.97 0.90 10.60
N PRO A 59 1.82 1.37 11.12
CA PRO A 59 0.66 0.52 11.37
C PRO A 59 0.21 -0.21 10.10
N VAL A 60 -0.24 -1.46 10.27
CA VAL A 60 -0.90 -2.21 9.20
C VAL A 60 -2.29 -1.64 8.96
N LEU A 61 -2.63 -1.40 7.69
CA LEU A 61 -3.96 -1.00 7.27
C LEU A 61 -4.68 -2.17 6.60
N ILE A 62 -6.01 -2.23 6.76
CA ILE A 62 -6.87 -3.19 6.08
C ILE A 62 -7.34 -2.56 4.76
N PHE A 63 -7.03 -3.20 3.65
CA PHE A 63 -7.24 -2.64 2.31
C PHE A 63 -8.71 -2.27 2.06
N GLU A 64 -9.64 -3.13 2.49
CA GLU A 64 -11.08 -2.96 2.35
C GLU A 64 -11.66 -1.82 3.20
N GLU A 65 -10.91 -1.32 4.19
CA GLU A 65 -11.35 -0.25 5.09
C GLU A 65 -10.89 1.14 4.62
N ILE A 66 -9.93 1.22 3.69
CA ILE A 66 -9.39 2.48 3.20
C ILE A 66 -10.46 3.21 2.37
N GLY A 67 -10.76 4.46 2.74
CA GLY A 67 -11.79 5.26 2.07
C GLY A 67 -13.24 4.89 2.41
N ALA A 68 -13.49 3.80 3.15
CA ALA A 68 -14.85 3.34 3.47
C ALA A 68 -15.67 4.39 4.26
N LYS A 69 -15.01 5.12 5.18
CA LYS A 69 -15.65 6.16 5.99
C LYS A 69 -16.13 7.36 5.18
N PHE A 70 -15.54 7.65 4.02
CA PHE A 70 -15.97 8.75 3.15
C PHE A 70 -17.22 8.40 2.34
N ASN A 71 -17.55 7.10 2.21
CA ASN A 71 -18.75 6.67 1.47
C ASN A 71 -20.03 6.73 2.33
N GLU A 72 -19.91 6.62 3.66
CA GLU A 72 -21.07 6.75 4.56
C GLU A 72 -21.64 8.18 4.57
N ASP A 73 -20.79 9.19 4.34
CA ASP A 73 -21.18 10.61 4.24
C ASP A 73 -21.79 10.99 2.87
N LEU A 74 -21.81 10.09 1.88
CA LEU A 74 -22.40 10.30 0.55
C LEU A 74 -23.80 9.70 0.40
N ILE A 75 -24.35 9.11 1.47
CA ILE A 75 -25.76 8.70 1.54
C ILE A 75 -26.55 9.79 2.31
N GLY A 76 -26.48 11.01 1.78
CA GLY A 76 -27.36 12.12 2.17
C GLY A 76 -28.65 12.14 1.37
#